data_AF-A0AAV3XQV6-F1
#
_entry.id   AF-A0AAV3XQV6-F1
#
_cell.length_a   1.000
_cell.length_b   1.000
_cell.length_c   1.000
_cell.angle_alpha   90.00
_cell.angle_beta   90.00
_cell.angle_gamma   90.00
#
_symmetry.space_group_name_H-M   'P 1'
#
loop_
_entity.id
_entity.type
_entity.pdbx_description
1 polymer ?
#
loop_
_entity_poly.entity_id
_entity_poly.type
_entity_poly.pdbx_seq_one_letter_code
_entity_poly.pdbx_strand_id
1 'polypeptide(L)' 'MTYRECLKPWAIARLLPNLQWVIIGRYRSRSDADGHLQLCRQRVPNIRLEVVFALPDSTDLTPDC' A
#
# COMPACT_ATOMS: atom_id res chain seq x y z
N MET A 1 6.21 15.72 -0.87
CA MET A 1 6.72 14.34 -0.62
C MET A 1 8.24 14.29 -0.65
N THR A 2 8.88 13.44 0.16
CA THR A 2 10.33 13.20 0.03
C THR A 2 10.60 12.12 -1.02
N TYR A 3 11.66 12.27 -1.82
CA TYR A 3 12.10 11.33 -2.87
C TYR A 3 12.05 9.83 -2.47
N ARG A 4 12.20 9.54 -1.18
CA ARG A 4 12.14 8.19 -0.59
C ARG A 4 10.76 7.52 -0.71
N GLU A 5 9.68 8.30 -0.75
CA GLU A 5 8.31 7.78 -0.89
C GLU A 5 8.02 7.35 -2.32
N CYS A 6 8.62 8.01 -3.31
CA CYS A 6 8.55 7.63 -4.73
C CYS A 6 9.25 6.29 -5.04
N LEU A 7 10.09 5.79 -4.12
CA LEU A 7 10.83 4.53 -4.30
C LEU A 7 10.07 3.29 -3.79
N LYS A 8 8.84 3.44 -3.29
CA LYS A 8 8.03 2.34 -2.76
C LYS A 8 6.71 2.18 -3.55
N PRO A 9 6.78 1.66 -4.78
CA PRO A 9 5.61 1.56 -5.66
C PRO A 9 4.68 0.40 -5.30
N TRP A 10 5.11 -0.49 -4.40
CA TRP A 10 4.31 -1.63 -3.96
C TRP A 10 3.61 -1.29 -2.65
N ALA A 11 2.34 -1.64 -2.53
CA ALA A 11 1.57 -1.38 -1.34
C ALA A 11 0.67 -2.57 -1.00
N ILE A 12 0.39 -2.78 0.28
CA ILE A 12 -0.66 -3.71 0.70
C ILE A 12 -1.90 -2.88 0.97
N ALA A 13 -2.97 -3.21 0.26
CA ALA A 13 -4.28 -2.62 0.43
C ALA A 13 -5.18 -3.58 1.21
N ARG A 14 -5.95 -3.01 2.14
CA ARG A 14 -7.00 -3.71 2.86
C ARG A 14 -8.37 -3.27 2.34
N LEU A 15 -9.24 -4.23 2.08
CA LEU A 15 -10.64 -3.95 1.81
C LEU A 15 -11.39 -3.68 3.13
N LEU A 16 -12.02 -2.52 3.20
CA LEU A 16 -12.94 -2.13 4.26
C LEU A 16 -14.37 -2.62 3.97
N PRO A 17 -15.24 -2.73 4.99
CA PRO A 17 -16.62 -3.18 4.83
C PRO A 17 -17.46 -2.26 3.94
N ASN A 18 -17.03 -1.02 3.72
CA ASN A 18 -17.64 -0.06 2.81
C ASN A 18 -17.14 -0.17 1.36
N LEU A 19 -16.52 -1.30 1.01
CA LEU A 19 -15.90 -1.57 -0.30
C LEU A 19 -14.77 -0.60 -0.70
N GLN A 20 -14.19 0.12 0.27
CA GLN A 20 -13.04 0.98 0.01
C GLN A 20 -11.73 0.23 0.25
N TRP A 21 -10.73 0.55 -0.55
CA TRP A 21 -9.37 0.07 -0.38
C TRP A 21 -8.53 1.09 0.38
N VAL A 22 -7.90 0.67 1.47
CA VAL A 22 -6.98 1.51 2.24
C VAL A 22 -5.60 0.90 2.23
N ILE A 23 -4.59 1.72 1.91
CA ILE A 23 -3.19 1.32 1.97
C ILE A 23 -2.75 1.23 3.43
N ILE A 24 -2.36 0.04 3.87
CA ILE A 24 -1.88 -0.20 5.23
C ILE A 24 -0.35 -0.25 5.33
N GLY A 25 0.35 -0.37 4.19
CA GLY A 25 1.80 -0.40 4.15
C GLY A 25 2.34 -0.22 2.73
N ARG A 26 3.51 0.43 2.61
CA ARG A 26 4.25 0.63 1.36
C ARG A 26 5.62 -0.03 1.43
N TYR A 27 6.01 -0.67 0.33
CA TYR A 27 7.15 -1.54 0.20
C TYR A 27 7.94 -1.19 -1.06
N ARG A 28 9.25 -1.41 -1.00
CA ARG A 28 10.15 -1.13 -2.13
C ARG A 28 10.01 -2.17 -3.24
N SER A 29 9.67 -3.40 -2.88
CA SER A 29 9.64 -4.55 -3.78
C SER A 29 8.41 -5.42 -3.53
N ARG A 30 7.92 -6.07 -4.59
CA ARG A 30 6.76 -6.97 -4.51
C ARG A 30 6.96 -8.11 -3.51
N SER A 31 8.16 -8.72 -3.48
CA SER A 31 8.45 -9.85 -2.60
C SER A 31 8.36 -9.48 -1.11
N ASP A 32 8.76 -8.27 -0.74
CA ASP A 32 8.67 -7.76 0.63
C ASP A 32 7.20 -7.53 1.03
N ALA A 33 6.41 -6.97 0.10
CA ALA A 33 4.97 -6.84 0.28
C ALA A 33 4.27 -8.20 0.39
N ASP A 34 4.66 -9.17 -0.43
CA ASP A 34 4.06 -10.51 -0.44
C ASP A 34 4.36 -11.30 0.84
N GLY A 35 5.61 -11.27 1.31
CA GLY A 35 5.99 -11.88 2.58
C GLY A 35 5.24 -11.28 3.77
N HIS A 36 5.05 -9.96 3.77
CA HIS A 36 4.25 -9.29 4.79
C HIS A 36 2.75 -9.61 4.67
N LEU A 37 2.22 -9.66 3.44
CA LEU A 37 0.85 -10.07 3.17
C LEU A 37 0.56 -11.48 3.71
N GLN A 38 1.47 -12.44 3.48
CA GLN A 38 1.32 -13.81 3.95
C GLN A 38 1.24 -13.87 5.48
N LEU A 39 2.10 -13.11 6.18
CA LEU A 39 2.03 -13.00 7.64
C LEU A 39 0.70 -12.37 8.10
N CYS A 40 0.25 -11.32 7.43
CA CYS A 40 -1.04 -10.71 7.74
C CYS A 40 -2.19 -11.71 7.53
N ARG A 41 -2.20 -12.48 6.43
CA ARG A 41 -3.24 -13.49 6.18
C ARG A 41 -3.27 -14.60 7.23
N GLN A 42 -2.12 -14.98 7.77
CA GLN A 42 -2.04 -15.96 8.87
C GLN A 42 -2.62 -15.40 10.17
N ARG A 43 -2.40 -14.11 10.46
CA ARG A 43 -2.90 -13.48 11.69
C ARG A 43 -4.38 -13.10 11.60
N VAL A 44 -4.83 -12.67 10.42
CA VAL A 44 -6.17 -12.16 10.17
C VAL A 44 -6.74 -12.72 8.86
N PRO A 45 -7.12 -14.01 8.82
CA PRO A 45 -7.63 -14.65 7.61
C PRO A 45 -8.96 -14.05 7.12
N ASN A 46 -9.70 -13.39 8.01
CA ASN A 46 -11.01 -12.81 7.70
C ASN A 46 -10.93 -11.45 6.97
N ILE A 47 -9.73 -10.89 6.82
CA ILE A 47 -9.53 -9.61 6.16
C ILE A 47 -9.04 -9.85 4.72
N ARG A 48 -9.73 -9.24 3.75
CA ARG A 48 -9.24 -9.22 2.37
C ARG A 48 -8.10 -8.21 2.25
N LEU A 49 -6.92 -8.73 1.99
CA LEU A 49 -5.69 -8.00 1.79
C LEU A 49 -5.14 -8.35 0.42
N GLU A 50 -4.72 -7.34 -0.34
CA GLU A 50 -4.14 -7.52 -1.67
C GLU A 50 -2.90 -6.65 -1.83
N VAL A 51 -1.91 -7.17 -2.57
CA VAL A 51 -0.73 -6.40 -2.97
C VAL A 51 -1.10 -5.64 -4.24
N VAL A 52 -1.02 -4.32 -4.18
CA VAL A 52 -1.31 -3.40 -5.28
C VAL A 52 -0.07 -2.62 -5.66
N PHE A 53 0.04 -2.28 -6.94
CA PHE A 53 1.03 -1.32 -7.42
C PHE A 53 0.39 0.07 -7.34
N ALA A 54 0.82 0.87 -6.37
CA ALA A 54 0.32 2.21 -6.15
C ALA A 54 1.53 3.16 -6.17
N LEU A 55 1.65 3.90 -7.26
CA LEU A 55 2.56 5.04 -7.28
C LEU A 55 2.01 6.09 -6.30
N PRO A 56 2.86 6.74 -5.50
CA PRO A 56 2.41 7.94 -4.81
C PRO A 56 1.93 8.91 -5.89
N ASP A 57 0.68 9.34 -5.77
CA ASP A 57 0.10 10.23 -6.74
C ASP A 57 0.90 11.55 -6.73
N SER A 58 1.37 11.98 -7.90
CA SER A 58 2.04 13.27 -8.10
C SER A 58 1.07 14.46 -7.95
N THR A 59 -0.19 14.21 -7.59
CA THR A 59 -1.29 15.17 -7.40
C THR A 59 -1.21 16.01 -6.11
N ASP A 60 -0.04 16.14 -5.51
CA ASP A 60 0.27 17.18 -4.51
C ASP A 60 1.34 18.14 -5.08
N LEU A 61 1.12 18.59 -6.32
CA LEU A 61 1.76 19.77 -6.88
C LEU A 61 0.71 20.89 -6.94
N THR A 62 0.10 21.23 -5.81
CA THR A 62 -0.23 22.64 -5.59
C THR A 62 0.99 23.26 -4.91
N PRO A 63 1.79 24.07 -5.61
CA PRO A 63 2.65 25.01 -4.93
C PRO A 63 1.72 26.00 -4.24
N ASP A 64 1.40 25.76 -2.97
CA ASP A 64 0.97 26.84 -2.10
C ASP A 64 2.24 27.62 -1.73
N CYS A 65 2.64 28.48 -2.66
CA CYS A 65 3.38 29.75 -2.54
C CYS A 65 3.95 30.15 -3.90
#